data_AF-M7Z972-F1
#
_entry.id   AF-M7Z972-F1
#
_cell.length_a   1.000
_cell.length_b   1.000
_cell.length_c   1.000
_cell.angle_alpha   90.00
_cell.angle_beta   90.00
_cell.angle_gamma   90.00
#
_symmetry.space_group_name_H-M   'P 1'
#
loop_
_entity.id
_entity.type
_entity.pdbx_description
1 polymer ?
#
loop_
_entity_poly.entity_id
_entity_poly.type
_entity_poly.pdbx_seq_one_letter_code
_entity_poly.pdbx_strand_id
1 'polypeptide(L)'
;MAAAAPLPVLLLLVAVALLVPAADAIYCDEDDCYDLLGVKQDANASEIKKAYYKLSLKHHPDKNPDPESRALFVKVANAYEILKDEETREKYDYAVAHPEEDTRSVLIGLLLIVSAFQYINQLTSYSQAIESVKQTPAYRNRLKALEFERTGGISSKKKGNKQMDKKVEDELRNEVDLQIQGVQKPSVWNLCGVQLILLPYLIGKLLIWQVCWFWRYRVKKSPYAWEDACYLTRTSLRMPANTWQNIDEFTKEDLVMKRLWEKANMERHIAEARRGSKQRRR
;
A
#
# COMPACT_ATOMS: atom_id res chain seq x y z
N MET A 1 -3.15 -16.31 22.62
CA MET A 1 -2.28 -15.39 21.87
C MET A 1 -2.89 -15.21 20.48
N ALA A 2 -3.69 -14.17 20.29
CA ALA A 2 -4.33 -13.91 19.01
C ALA A 2 -3.25 -13.51 18.00
N ALA A 3 -3.14 -14.24 16.89
CA ALA A 3 -2.24 -13.91 15.80
C ALA A 3 -2.69 -12.59 15.18
N ALA A 4 -2.04 -11.49 15.56
CA ALA A 4 -2.24 -10.20 14.91
C ALA A 4 -1.92 -10.38 13.41
N ALA A 5 -2.90 -10.11 12.55
CA ALA A 5 -2.67 -10.13 11.11
C ALA A 5 -1.48 -9.21 10.79
N PRO A 6 -0.54 -9.63 9.93
CA PRO A 6 0.61 -8.81 9.60
C PRO A 6 0.11 -7.47 9.04
N LEU A 7 0.63 -6.35 9.55
CA LEU A 7 0.30 -4.97 9.15
C LEU A 7 -0.03 -4.77 7.64
N PRO A 8 0.69 -5.37 6.66
CA PRO A 8 0.33 -5.27 5.24
C PRO A 8 -1.05 -5.84 4.89
N VAL A 9 -1.52 -6.89 5.58
CA VAL A 9 -2.85 -7.49 5.36
C VAL A 9 -3.94 -6.57 5.92
N LEU A 10 -3.72 -5.96 7.08
CA LEU A 10 -4.66 -4.98 7.65
C LEU A 10 -4.77 -3.74 6.74
N LEU A 11 -3.63 -3.25 6.23
CA LEU A 11 -3.55 -2.15 5.27
C LEU A 11 -4.28 -2.47 3.96
N LEU A 12 -4.11 -3.68 3.44
CA LEU A 12 -4.83 -4.15 2.26
C LEU A 12 -6.34 -4.19 2.51
N LEU A 13 -6.78 -4.71 3.66
CA LEU A 13 -8.20 -4.77 4.02
C LEU A 13 -8.81 -3.38 4.17
N VAL A 14 -8.10 -2.43 4.79
CA VAL A 14 -8.54 -1.03 4.90
C VAL A 14 -8.57 -0.37 3.52
N ALA A 15 -7.58 -0.61 2.65
CA ALA A 15 -7.58 -0.10 1.29
C ALA A 15 -8.78 -0.63 0.48
N VAL A 16 -9.06 -1.93 0.59
CA VAL A 16 -10.21 -2.56 -0.06
C VAL A 16 -11.51 -1.98 0.48
N ALA A 17 -11.65 -1.79 1.79
CA ALA A 17 -12.83 -1.17 2.40
C ALA A 17 -13.04 0.28 1.95
N LEU A 18 -11.97 1.04 1.72
CA LEU A 18 -12.04 2.41 1.17
C LEU A 18 -12.35 2.44 -0.34
N LEU A 19 -12.03 1.36 -1.07
CA LEU A 19 -12.32 1.18 -2.49
C LEU A 19 -13.73 0.65 -2.76
N VAL A 20 -14.42 0.10 -1.75
CA VAL A 20 -15.84 -0.24 -1.88
C VAL A 20 -16.62 1.07 -2.03
N PRO A 21 -17.38 1.26 -3.13
CA PRO A 21 -18.25 2.41 -3.25
C PRO A 21 -19.22 2.44 -2.07
N ALA A 22 -19.45 3.63 -1.51
CA ALA A 22 -20.37 3.83 -0.39
C ALA A 22 -21.75 3.34 -0.81
N ALA A 23 -22.51 2.96 0.21
CA ALA A 23 -23.88 2.56 0.07
C ALA A 23 -24.78 3.65 -0.56
N ASP A 24 -24.28 4.87 -0.73
CA ASP A 24 -24.96 5.96 -1.45
C ASP A 24 -25.37 5.55 -2.88
N ALA A 25 -24.58 4.68 -3.53
CA ALA A 25 -24.91 4.13 -4.84
C ALA A 25 -25.88 2.93 -4.80
N ILE A 26 -26.36 2.52 -3.62
CA ILE A 26 -27.20 1.31 -3.46
C ILE A 26 -28.68 1.64 -3.64
N TYR A 27 -29.09 2.89 -3.40
CA TYR A 27 -30.51 3.24 -3.42
C TYR A 27 -30.92 3.94 -4.72
N CYS A 28 -30.99 5.27 -4.76
CA CYS A 28 -31.50 6.01 -5.93
C CYS A 28 -30.50 7.00 -6.54
N ASP A 29 -29.21 6.64 -6.55
CA ASP A 29 -28.11 7.50 -7.01
C ASP A 29 -28.15 8.88 -6.32
N GLU A 30 -28.30 9.97 -7.09
CA GLU A 30 -28.37 11.35 -6.59
C GLU A 30 -29.80 11.83 -6.28
N ASP A 31 -30.84 11.02 -6.61
CA ASP A 31 -32.25 11.40 -6.51
C ASP A 31 -32.94 10.70 -5.32
N ASP A 32 -33.95 11.34 -4.71
CA ASP A 32 -34.78 10.69 -3.68
C ASP A 32 -35.75 9.67 -4.32
N CYS A 33 -35.75 8.43 -3.83
CA CYS A 33 -36.66 7.37 -4.29
C CYS A 33 -38.15 7.76 -4.17
N TYR A 34 -38.53 8.54 -3.16
CA TYR A 34 -39.92 9.00 -2.99
C TYR A 34 -40.28 10.04 -4.05
N ASP A 35 -39.36 10.96 -4.35
CA ASP A 35 -39.53 11.99 -5.38
C ASP A 35 -39.57 11.38 -6.79
N LEU A 36 -38.75 10.38 -7.08
CA LEU A 36 -38.77 9.63 -8.34
C LEU A 36 -40.12 8.96 -8.62
N LEU A 37 -40.76 8.44 -7.57
CA LEU A 37 -42.11 7.87 -7.65
C LEU A 37 -43.22 8.93 -7.54
N GLY A 38 -42.88 10.16 -7.13
CA GLY A 38 -43.84 11.24 -6.90
C GLY A 38 -44.80 10.96 -5.75
N VAL A 39 -44.32 10.27 -4.71
CA VAL A 39 -45.07 9.92 -3.50
C VAL A 39 -44.41 10.57 -2.29
N LYS A 40 -45.16 10.70 -1.19
CA LYS A 40 -44.60 11.19 0.08
C LYS A 40 -43.95 10.06 0.87
N GLN A 41 -43.08 10.41 1.81
CA GLN A 41 -42.46 9.46 2.74
C GLN A 41 -43.45 8.70 3.62
N ASP A 42 -44.66 9.22 3.84
CA ASP A 42 -45.75 8.55 4.59
C ASP A 42 -46.62 7.63 3.71
N ALA A 43 -46.29 7.48 2.42
CA ALA A 43 -47.08 6.68 1.49
C ALA A 43 -47.10 5.19 1.88
N ASN A 44 -48.26 4.57 1.71
CA ASN A 44 -48.42 3.13 1.94
C ASN A 44 -47.91 2.31 0.73
N ALA A 45 -47.64 1.01 0.94
CA ALA A 45 -47.17 0.11 -0.12
C ALA A 45 -48.10 0.05 -1.36
N SER A 46 -49.40 0.28 -1.19
CA SER A 46 -50.39 0.31 -2.28
C SER A 46 -50.22 1.54 -3.16
N GLU A 47 -49.97 2.71 -2.56
CA GLU A 47 -49.71 3.97 -3.24
C GLU A 47 -48.38 3.93 -4.00
N ILE A 48 -47.33 3.42 -3.37
CA ILE A 48 -46.01 3.21 -3.98
C ILE A 48 -46.13 2.29 -5.21
N LYS A 49 -46.85 1.17 -5.08
CA LYS A 49 -47.10 0.24 -6.20
C LYS A 49 -47.91 0.87 -7.33
N LYS A 50 -48.92 1.69 -7.02
CA LYS A 50 -49.73 2.40 -8.02
C LYS A 50 -48.90 3.45 -8.77
N ALA A 51 -48.07 4.20 -8.06
CA ALA A 51 -47.18 5.20 -8.63
C ALA A 51 -46.17 4.56 -9.60
N TYR A 52 -45.52 3.48 -9.16
CA TYR A 52 -44.62 2.69 -9.99
C TYR A 52 -45.28 2.21 -11.29
N TYR A 53 -46.49 1.63 -11.20
CA TYR A 53 -47.19 1.12 -12.39
C TYR A 53 -47.52 2.23 -13.40
N LYS A 54 -47.95 3.39 -12.89
CA LYS A 54 -48.26 4.57 -13.72
C LYS A 54 -47.01 5.09 -14.45
N LEU A 55 -45.89 5.23 -13.74
CA LEU A 55 -44.64 5.72 -14.31
C LEU A 55 -43.99 4.71 -15.25
N SER A 56 -44.05 3.41 -14.91
CA SER A 56 -43.55 2.33 -15.76
C SER A 56 -44.26 2.28 -17.10
N LEU A 57 -45.58 2.44 -17.13
CA LEU A 57 -46.34 2.50 -18.38
C LEU A 57 -46.02 3.74 -19.21
N LYS A 58 -45.73 4.86 -18.55
CA LYS A 58 -45.38 6.13 -19.20
C LYS A 58 -43.98 6.08 -19.80
N HIS A 59 -43.02 5.46 -19.13
CA HIS A 59 -41.61 5.44 -19.53
C HIS A 59 -41.16 4.12 -20.17
N HIS A 60 -42.08 3.20 -20.44
CA HIS A 60 -41.78 1.88 -20.98
C HIS A 60 -40.98 1.97 -22.30
N PRO A 61 -39.86 1.22 -22.45
CA PRO A 61 -38.96 1.34 -23.60
C PRO A 61 -39.62 0.96 -24.94
N ASP A 62 -40.67 0.14 -24.91
CA ASP A 62 -41.45 -0.24 -26.10
C ASP A 62 -42.35 0.91 -26.60
N LYS A 63 -42.81 1.78 -25.71
CA LYS A 63 -43.70 2.90 -26.05
C LYS A 63 -42.94 4.20 -26.29
N ASN A 64 -41.81 4.37 -25.61
CA ASN A 64 -40.93 5.52 -25.72
C ASN A 64 -39.49 5.06 -25.96
N PRO A 65 -39.02 5.06 -27.22
CA PRO A 65 -37.67 4.61 -27.58
C PRO A 65 -36.57 5.63 -27.21
N ASP A 66 -36.91 6.74 -26.57
CA ASP A 66 -35.94 7.77 -26.16
C ASP A 66 -34.97 7.25 -25.09
N PRO A 67 -33.67 7.57 -25.21
CA PRO A 67 -32.65 7.15 -24.25
C PRO A 67 -32.92 7.69 -22.84
N GLU A 68 -33.50 8.89 -22.71
CA GLU A 68 -33.86 9.50 -21.42
C GLU A 68 -35.02 8.74 -20.74
N SER A 69 -36.05 8.35 -21.51
CA SER A 69 -37.17 7.57 -20.97
C SER A 69 -36.70 6.22 -20.44
N ARG A 70 -35.73 5.59 -21.12
CA ARG A 70 -35.11 4.35 -20.66
C ARG A 70 -34.34 4.55 -19.35
N ALA A 71 -33.56 5.63 -19.21
CA ALA A 71 -32.85 5.93 -17.98
C ALA A 71 -33.82 6.16 -16.80
N LEU A 72 -34.88 6.95 -17.02
CA LEU A 72 -35.94 7.18 -16.03
C LEU A 72 -36.68 5.90 -15.64
N PHE A 73 -36.96 5.01 -16.59
CA PHE A 73 -37.58 3.72 -16.30
C PHE A 73 -36.72 2.87 -15.34
N VAL A 74 -35.39 2.84 -15.57
CA VAL A 74 -34.46 2.11 -14.69
C VAL A 74 -34.45 2.74 -13.29
N LYS A 75 -34.39 4.07 -13.18
CA LYS A 75 -34.44 4.78 -11.90
C LYS A 75 -35.74 4.51 -11.13
N VAL A 76 -36.89 4.60 -11.81
CA VAL A 76 -38.22 4.33 -11.22
C VAL A 76 -38.36 2.89 -10.77
N ALA A 77 -37.82 1.93 -11.53
CA ALA A 77 -37.81 0.53 -11.14
C ALA A 77 -36.96 0.31 -9.89
N ASN A 78 -35.77 0.90 -9.83
CA ASN A 78 -34.89 0.81 -8.67
C ASN A 78 -35.55 1.42 -7.42
N ALA A 79 -36.12 2.63 -7.54
CA ALA A 79 -36.88 3.28 -6.46
C ALA A 79 -38.02 2.41 -5.93
N TYR A 80 -38.74 1.72 -6.81
CA TYR A 80 -39.77 0.78 -6.40
C TYR A 80 -39.20 -0.45 -5.68
N GLU A 81 -38.10 -1.03 -6.15
CA GLU A 81 -37.48 -2.18 -5.47
C GLU A 81 -37.06 -1.87 -4.04
N ILE A 82 -36.55 -0.66 -3.80
CA ILE A 82 -36.12 -0.18 -2.49
C ILE A 82 -37.29 0.08 -1.56
N LEU A 83 -38.33 0.74 -2.07
CA LEU A 83 -39.48 1.18 -1.26
C LEU A 83 -40.59 0.11 -1.14
N LYS A 84 -40.49 -1.00 -1.87
CA LYS A 84 -41.51 -2.06 -1.88
C LYS A 84 -41.50 -2.90 -0.62
N ASP A 85 -40.33 -3.24 -0.11
CA ASP A 85 -40.17 -4.06 1.09
C ASP A 85 -39.89 -3.19 2.32
N GLU A 86 -40.46 -3.56 3.46
CA GLU A 86 -40.38 -2.74 4.67
C GLU A 86 -38.95 -2.69 5.21
N GLU A 87 -38.21 -3.81 5.14
CA GLU A 87 -36.84 -3.90 5.60
C GLU A 87 -35.90 -3.00 4.77
N THR A 88 -36.08 -2.96 3.45
CA THR A 88 -35.26 -2.13 2.56
C THR A 88 -35.64 -0.65 2.68
N ARG A 89 -36.93 -0.35 2.88
CA ARG A 89 -37.43 0.99 3.13
C ARG A 89 -36.90 1.56 4.43
N GLU A 90 -36.91 0.79 5.52
CA GLU A 90 -36.38 1.23 6.82
C GLU A 90 -34.89 1.56 6.73
N LYS A 91 -34.11 0.73 6.01
CA LYS A 91 -32.68 1.01 5.76
C LYS A 91 -32.46 2.27 4.92
N TYR A 92 -33.31 2.51 3.92
CA TYR A 92 -33.27 3.73 3.12
C TYR A 92 -33.62 4.96 3.95
N ASP A 93 -34.73 4.92 4.70
CA ASP A 93 -35.17 6.01 5.56
C ASP A 93 -34.12 6.32 6.65
N TYR A 94 -33.47 5.29 7.21
CA TYR A 94 -32.36 5.45 8.14
C TYR A 94 -31.16 6.17 7.49
N ALA A 95 -30.78 5.76 6.27
CA ALA A 95 -29.68 6.38 5.53
C ALA A 95 -29.98 7.85 5.17
N VAL A 96 -31.20 8.16 4.75
CA VAL A 96 -31.64 9.54 4.45
C VAL A 96 -31.64 10.41 5.72
N ALA A 97 -32.05 9.85 6.86
CA ALA A 97 -32.10 10.58 8.14
C ALA A 97 -30.71 10.80 8.78
N HIS A 98 -29.71 9.99 8.45
CA HIS A 98 -28.37 10.04 9.05
C HIS A 98 -27.28 10.25 7.97
N PRO A 99 -27.25 11.42 7.29
CA PRO A 99 -26.25 11.69 6.26
C PRO A 99 -24.81 11.79 6.81
N GLU A 100 -24.64 11.93 8.13
CA GLU A 100 -23.34 12.14 8.77
C GLU A 100 -22.61 10.86 9.20
N GLU A 101 -23.24 9.68 9.09
CA GLU A 101 -22.52 8.40 9.25
C GLU A 101 -21.78 8.00 7.97
N ASP A 102 -20.98 8.94 7.47
CA ASP A 102 -19.97 8.67 6.47
C ASP A 102 -18.93 7.76 7.13
N THR A 103 -19.18 6.45 7.12
CA THR A 103 -18.28 5.42 7.63
C THR A 103 -16.84 5.63 7.12
N ARG A 104 -16.70 6.21 5.92
CA ARG A 104 -15.44 6.66 5.32
C ARG A 104 -14.71 7.73 6.12
N SER A 105 -15.41 8.76 6.58
CA SER A 105 -14.82 9.84 7.38
C SER A 105 -14.28 9.30 8.71
N VAL A 106 -15.03 8.37 9.32
CA VAL A 106 -14.64 7.66 10.55
C VAL A 106 -13.41 6.78 10.29
N LEU A 107 -13.38 6.06 9.17
CA LEU A 107 -12.22 5.25 8.77
C LEU A 107 -10.98 6.11 8.52
N ILE A 108 -11.11 7.27 7.87
CA ILE A 108 -10.02 8.22 7.66
C ILE A 108 -9.54 8.78 9.00
N GLY A 109 -10.46 9.18 9.89
CA GLY A 109 -10.13 9.66 11.23
C GLY A 109 -9.38 8.60 12.05
N LEU A 110 -9.87 7.36 12.05
CA LEU A 110 -9.21 6.23 12.71
C LEU A 110 -7.81 5.96 12.12
N LEU A 111 -7.68 6.01 10.80
CA LEU A 111 -6.40 5.84 10.11
C LEU A 111 -5.38 6.90 10.54
N LEU A 112 -5.81 8.16 10.62
CA LEU A 112 -4.96 9.27 11.06
C LEU A 112 -4.53 9.09 12.52
N ILE A 113 -5.44 8.67 13.40
CA ILE A 113 -5.14 8.39 14.81
C ILE A 113 -4.13 7.25 14.94
N VAL A 114 -4.34 6.13 14.23
CA VAL A 114 -3.42 4.99 14.23
C VAL A 114 -2.05 5.39 13.67
N SER A 115 -2.02 6.17 12.59
CA SER A 115 -0.78 6.69 11.99
C SER A 115 -0.05 7.64 12.94
N ALA A 116 -0.77 8.49 13.67
CA ALA A 116 -0.19 9.38 14.66
C ALA A 116 0.39 8.59 15.84
N PHE A 117 -0.34 7.58 16.33
CA PHE A 117 0.14 6.69 17.38
C PHE A 117 1.39 5.91 16.95
N GLN A 118 1.41 5.40 15.71
CA GLN A 118 2.59 4.74 15.11
C GLN A 118 3.80 5.68 15.09
N TYR A 119 3.62 6.94 14.65
CA TYR A 119 4.69 7.93 14.60
C TYR A 119 5.23 8.26 15.99
N ILE A 120 4.35 8.50 16.96
CA ILE A 120 4.72 8.79 18.35
C ILE A 120 5.50 7.61 18.94
N ASN A 121 5.02 6.38 18.74
CA ASN A 121 5.70 5.18 19.22
C ASN A 121 7.08 4.97 18.57
N GLN A 122 7.23 5.30 17.28
CA GLN A 122 8.53 5.26 16.61
C GLN A 122 9.47 6.36 17.14
N LEU A 123 8.93 7.55 17.43
CA LEU A 123 9.68 8.67 17.97
C LEU A 123 10.20 8.36 19.38
N THR A 124 9.36 7.79 20.25
CA THR A 124 9.73 7.40 21.61
C THR A 124 10.78 6.29 21.60
N SER A 125 10.59 5.27 20.76
CA SER A 125 11.54 4.17 20.59
C SER A 125 12.89 4.69 20.08
N TYR A 126 12.90 5.62 19.13
CA TYR A 126 14.12 6.24 18.61
C TYR A 126 14.83 7.10 19.66
N SER A 127 14.08 7.89 20.44
CA SER A 127 14.68 8.70 21.52
C SER A 127 15.32 7.83 22.61
N GLN A 128 14.67 6.73 22.98
CA GLN A 128 15.19 5.78 23.96
C GLN A 128 16.45 5.07 23.44
N ALA A 129 16.48 4.70 22.15
CA ALA A 129 17.66 4.11 21.53
C ALA A 129 18.86 5.04 21.59
N ILE A 130 18.70 6.32 21.23
CA ILE A 130 19.76 7.33 21.33
C ILE A 130 20.26 7.47 22.78
N GLU A 131 19.35 7.50 23.74
CA GLU A 131 19.71 7.63 25.15
C GLU A 131 20.51 6.43 25.66
N SER A 132 20.14 5.21 25.26
CA SER A 132 20.87 4.00 25.61
C SER A 132 22.32 4.02 25.06
N VAL A 133 22.52 4.49 23.83
CA VAL A 133 23.86 4.64 23.24
C VAL A 133 24.68 5.68 24.00
N LYS A 134 24.07 6.81 24.40
CA LYS A 134 24.75 7.86 25.19
C LYS A 134 25.21 7.40 26.58
N GLN A 135 24.51 6.43 27.18
CA GLN A 135 24.89 5.85 28.46
C GLN A 135 26.07 4.88 28.35
N THR A 136 26.36 4.39 27.15
CA THR A 136 27.44 3.43 26.91
C THR A 136 28.80 4.07 27.22
N PRO A 137 29.71 3.39 27.94
CA PRO A 137 31.02 3.93 28.28
C PRO A 137 31.84 4.28 27.03
N ALA A 138 31.66 3.56 25.92
CA ALA A 138 32.28 3.86 24.63
C ALA A 138 31.95 5.27 24.13
N TYR A 139 30.67 5.67 24.17
CA TYR A 139 30.23 7.01 23.77
C TYR A 139 30.84 8.10 24.66
N ARG A 140 30.83 7.89 25.98
CA ARG A 140 31.41 8.83 26.96
C ARG A 140 32.92 8.97 26.79
N ASN A 141 33.62 7.87 26.52
CA ASN A 141 35.06 7.87 26.27
C ASN A 141 35.39 8.60 24.96
N ARG A 142 34.57 8.40 23.92
CA ARG A 142 34.72 9.10 22.64
C ARG A 142 34.47 10.60 22.78
N LEU A 143 33.44 11.00 23.52
CA LEU A 143 33.15 12.40 23.82
C LEU A 143 34.35 13.08 24.50
N LYS A 144 34.92 12.44 25.53
CA LYS A 144 36.11 12.94 26.23
C LYS A 144 37.33 13.04 25.32
N ALA A 145 37.54 12.08 24.42
CA ALA A 145 38.64 12.12 23.46
C ALA A 145 38.51 13.31 22.48
N LEU A 146 37.30 13.57 21.98
CA LEU A 146 37.02 14.71 21.08
C LEU A 146 37.15 16.06 21.81
N GLU A 147 36.72 16.14 23.07
CA GLU A 147 36.94 17.32 23.92
C GLU A 147 38.43 17.58 24.18
N PHE A 148 39.21 16.50 24.32
CA PHE A 148 40.66 16.59 24.45
C PHE A 148 41.32 17.09 23.16
N GLU A 149 40.93 16.58 22.00
CA GLU A 149 41.38 17.08 20.68
C GLU A 149 41.03 18.56 20.49
N ARG A 150 39.84 18.98 20.93
CA ARG A 150 39.40 20.38 20.92
C ARG A 150 40.26 21.28 21.80
N THR A 151 40.65 20.81 22.99
CA THR A 151 41.34 21.62 24.00
C THR A 151 42.86 21.50 23.95
N GLY A 152 43.40 20.53 23.21
CA GLY A 152 44.83 20.23 23.16
C GLY A 152 45.42 19.91 24.54
N GLY A 153 44.58 19.43 25.48
CA GLY A 153 44.97 19.20 26.87
C GLY A 153 45.01 20.44 27.77
N ILE A 154 44.55 21.62 27.31
CA ILE A 154 44.53 22.85 28.11
C ILE A 154 43.10 23.16 28.57
N SER A 155 42.87 23.15 29.89
CA SER A 155 41.58 23.36 30.57
C SER A 155 40.90 24.74 30.34
N SER A 156 41.54 25.65 29.61
CA SER A 156 40.99 27.00 29.39
C SER A 156 39.97 27.00 28.25
N LYS A 157 38.78 27.58 28.50
CA LYS A 157 37.68 27.80 27.55
C LYS A 157 38.14 28.62 26.34
N LYS A 158 38.89 28.01 25.42
CA LYS A 158 39.25 28.62 24.14
C LYS A 158 38.00 28.55 23.27
N LYS A 159 37.50 29.72 22.87
CA LYS A 159 36.35 29.88 21.97
C LYS A 159 36.65 29.14 20.67
N GLY A 160 36.10 27.93 20.56
CA GLY A 160 36.41 26.99 19.48
C GLY A 160 35.94 27.51 18.13
N ASN A 161 36.66 27.16 17.07
CA ASN A 161 36.24 27.43 15.71
C ASN A 161 34.92 26.68 15.43
N LYS A 162 33.86 27.40 15.06
CA LYS A 162 32.49 26.87 14.86
C LYS A 162 32.44 25.70 13.86
N GLN A 163 33.40 25.64 12.94
CA GLN A 163 33.54 24.56 11.97
C GLN A 163 34.03 23.24 12.59
N MET A 164 34.89 23.32 13.61
CA MET A 164 35.38 22.16 14.34
C MET A 164 34.29 21.59 15.27
N ASP A 165 33.48 22.46 15.88
CA ASP A 165 32.32 22.05 16.69
C ASP A 165 31.31 21.26 15.85
N LYS A 166 31.01 21.73 14.64
CA LYS A 166 30.11 21.02 13.72
C LYS A 166 30.65 19.65 13.30
N LYS A 167 31.95 19.55 13.02
CA LYS A 167 32.60 18.28 12.63
C LYS A 167 32.56 17.25 13.77
N VAL A 168 32.83 17.67 15.00
CA VAL A 168 32.76 16.83 16.20
C VAL A 168 31.33 16.33 16.43
N GLU A 169 30.34 17.22 16.28
CA GLU A 169 28.92 16.82 16.37
C GLU A 169 28.54 15.81 15.29
N ASP A 170 28.99 15.99 14.05
CA ASP A 170 28.69 15.09 12.93
C ASP A 170 29.34 13.71 13.11
N GLU A 171 30.59 13.65 13.60
CA GLU A 171 31.26 12.37 13.91
C GLU A 171 30.56 11.61 15.04
N LEU A 172 30.11 12.33 16.09
CA LEU A 172 29.38 11.73 17.20
C LEU A 172 28.00 11.20 16.78
N ARG A 173 27.33 11.92 15.86
CA ARG A 173 26.06 11.47 15.26
C ARG A 173 26.27 10.19 14.45
N ASN A 174 27.29 10.14 13.60
CA ASN A 174 27.59 8.96 12.78
C ASN A 174 27.89 7.72 13.65
N GLU A 175 28.62 7.88 14.75
CA GLU A 175 28.90 6.78 15.68
C GLU A 175 27.64 6.29 16.39
N VAL A 176 26.78 7.23 16.83
CA VAL A 176 25.47 6.88 17.41
C VAL A 176 24.62 6.10 16.41
N ASP A 177 24.58 6.55 15.16
CA ASP A 177 23.82 5.89 14.11
C ASP A 177 24.37 4.50 13.75
N LEU A 178 25.70 4.29 13.81
CA LEU A 178 26.33 2.98 13.61
C LEU A 178 26.05 2.00 14.76
N GLN A 179 25.92 2.51 15.99
CA GLN A 179 25.65 1.69 17.19
C GLN A 179 24.16 1.37 17.39
N ILE A 180 23.25 2.13 16.76
CA ILE A 180 21.82 1.82 16.75
C ILE A 180 21.58 0.59 15.86
N GLN A 181 21.55 -0.60 16.45
CA GLN A 181 21.16 -1.82 15.73
C GLN A 181 19.63 -1.91 15.64
N GLY A 182 19.09 -1.82 14.41
CA GLY A 182 17.71 -2.20 14.09
C GLY A 182 16.62 -1.14 14.29
N VAL A 183 16.94 0.05 14.84
CA VAL A 183 15.95 1.15 14.97
C VAL A 183 16.12 2.14 13.82
N GLN A 184 15.15 2.18 12.91
CA GLN A 184 15.14 3.14 11.81
C GLN A 184 14.68 4.51 12.31
N LYS A 185 15.36 5.57 11.88
CA LYS A 185 14.96 6.97 12.12
C LYS A 185 13.48 7.17 11.78
N PRO A 186 12.71 7.92 12.60
CA PRO A 186 11.31 8.21 12.30
C PRO A 186 11.18 8.77 10.89
N SER A 187 10.52 8.01 10.02
CA SER A 187 10.34 8.33 8.61
C SER A 187 8.86 8.44 8.32
N VAL A 188 8.45 9.62 7.89
CA VAL A 188 7.06 9.89 7.49
C VAL A 188 6.62 9.03 6.31
N TRP A 189 7.57 8.56 5.49
CA TRP A 189 7.30 7.71 4.33
C TRP A 189 6.86 6.29 4.69
N ASN A 190 7.20 5.83 5.91
CA ASN A 190 6.84 4.48 6.39
C ASN A 190 5.53 4.47 7.18
N LEU A 191 4.83 5.60 7.26
CA LEU A 191 3.54 5.70 7.94
C LEU A 191 2.47 5.00 7.11
N CYS A 192 1.60 4.23 7.79
CA CYS A 192 0.52 3.49 7.13
C CYS A 192 -0.37 4.40 6.27
N GLY A 193 -0.67 5.62 6.75
CA GLY A 193 -1.46 6.58 5.99
C GLY A 193 -0.79 7.07 4.71
N VAL A 194 0.51 7.39 4.78
CA VAL A 194 1.29 7.83 3.61
C VAL A 194 1.46 6.68 2.62
N GLN A 195 1.68 5.47 3.11
CA GLN A 195 1.80 4.28 2.27
C GLN A 195 0.49 3.97 1.55
N LEU A 196 -0.68 4.15 2.18
CA LEU A 196 -1.99 4.00 1.51
C LEU A 196 -2.18 5.01 0.39
N ILE A 197 -1.82 6.27 0.62
CA ILE A 197 -1.95 7.33 -0.38
C ILE A 197 -1.05 7.07 -1.60
N LEU A 198 0.15 6.52 -1.38
CA LEU A 198 1.10 6.21 -2.45
C LEU A 198 0.84 4.85 -3.13
N LEU A 199 0.04 3.98 -2.54
CA LEU A 199 -0.24 2.63 -3.03
C LEU A 199 -0.80 2.62 -4.46
N PRO A 200 -1.82 3.45 -4.81
CA PRO A 200 -2.35 3.52 -6.16
C PRO A 200 -1.28 3.94 -7.18
N TYR A 201 -0.43 4.89 -6.82
CA TYR A 201 0.67 5.34 -7.67
C TYR A 201 1.70 4.22 -7.92
N LEU A 202 2.06 3.47 -6.87
CA LEU A 202 2.99 2.35 -6.99
C LEU A 202 2.41 1.22 -7.85
N ILE A 203 1.14 0.86 -7.64
CA ILE A 203 0.43 -0.12 -8.49
C ILE A 203 0.40 0.37 -9.93
N GLY A 204 0.00 1.62 -10.18
CA GLY A 204 -0.04 2.18 -11.53
C GLY A 204 1.31 2.11 -12.23
N LYS A 205 2.40 2.50 -11.54
CA LYS A 205 3.77 2.39 -12.06
C LYS A 205 4.15 0.95 -12.38
N LEU A 206 3.81 -0.01 -11.51
CA LEU A 206 4.07 -1.44 -11.74
C LEU A 206 3.26 -1.98 -12.92
N LEU A 207 1.99 -1.60 -13.06
CA LEU A 207 1.14 -1.99 -14.17
C LEU A 207 1.68 -1.47 -15.49
N ILE A 208 2.06 -0.19 -15.55
CA ILE A 208 2.71 0.40 -16.74
C ILE A 208 3.98 -0.39 -17.08
N TRP A 209 4.83 -0.65 -16.09
CA TRP A 209 6.04 -1.43 -16.29
C TRP A 209 5.73 -2.84 -16.81
N GLN A 210 4.72 -3.53 -16.27
CA GLN A 210 4.29 -4.86 -16.74
C GLN A 210 3.73 -4.83 -18.16
N VAL A 211 2.92 -3.84 -18.51
CA VAL A 211 2.37 -3.68 -19.86
C VAL A 211 3.50 -3.42 -20.85
N CYS A 212 4.44 -2.53 -20.52
CA CYS A 212 5.61 -2.27 -21.35
C CYS A 212 6.48 -3.53 -21.51
N TRP A 213 6.70 -4.28 -20.42
CA TRP A 213 7.48 -5.52 -20.44
C TRP A 213 6.81 -6.59 -21.30
N PHE A 214 5.49 -6.78 -21.13
CA PHE A 214 4.69 -7.70 -21.94
C PHE A 214 4.78 -7.33 -23.42
N TRP A 215 4.58 -6.07 -23.76
CA TRP A 215 4.63 -5.64 -25.15
C TRP A 215 6.02 -5.83 -25.77
N ARG A 216 7.08 -5.45 -25.04
CA ARG A 216 8.48 -5.58 -25.47
C ARG A 216 8.89 -7.03 -25.72
N TYR A 217 8.57 -7.95 -24.79
CA TYR A 217 9.10 -9.31 -24.84
C TYR A 217 8.14 -10.35 -25.42
N ARG A 218 6.81 -10.20 -25.23
CA ARG A 218 5.82 -11.15 -25.80
C ARG A 218 5.40 -10.78 -27.21
N VAL A 219 5.14 -9.49 -27.47
CA VAL A 219 4.60 -9.04 -28.77
C VAL A 219 5.72 -8.75 -29.75
N LYS A 220 6.67 -7.88 -29.39
CA LYS A 220 7.78 -7.47 -30.26
C LYS A 220 8.90 -8.52 -30.37
N LYS A 221 8.94 -9.50 -29.45
CA LYS A 221 9.97 -10.55 -29.36
C LYS A 221 11.41 -10.01 -29.40
N SER A 222 11.66 -8.85 -28.80
CA SER A 222 13.03 -8.31 -28.71
C SER A 222 13.89 -9.19 -27.80
N PRO A 223 15.22 -9.29 -28.05
CA PRO A 223 16.11 -9.98 -27.12
C PRO A 223 16.08 -9.33 -25.73
N TYR A 224 16.20 -10.15 -24.68
CA TYR A 224 16.26 -9.66 -23.31
C TYR A 224 17.49 -8.77 -23.10
N ALA A 225 17.30 -7.62 -22.46
CA ALA A 225 18.42 -6.84 -21.94
C ALA A 225 19.18 -7.65 -20.89
N TRP A 226 20.45 -7.34 -20.68
CA TRP A 226 21.31 -8.02 -19.72
C TRP A 226 20.71 -8.02 -18.31
N GLU A 227 20.21 -6.87 -17.87
CA GLU A 227 19.60 -6.68 -16.56
C GLU A 227 18.31 -7.50 -16.40
N ASP A 228 17.49 -7.56 -17.46
CA ASP A 228 16.25 -8.33 -17.48
C ASP A 228 16.53 -9.84 -17.50
N ALA A 229 17.56 -10.28 -18.21
CA ALA A 229 18.02 -11.66 -18.23
C ALA A 229 18.58 -12.08 -16.86
N CYS A 230 19.34 -11.21 -16.19
CA CYS A 230 19.76 -11.39 -14.81
C CYS A 230 18.56 -11.54 -13.86
N TYR A 231 17.57 -10.65 -13.98
CA TYR A 231 16.35 -10.70 -13.17
C TYR A 231 15.59 -12.01 -13.37
N LEU A 232 15.40 -12.44 -14.62
CA LEU A 232 14.72 -13.69 -14.95
C LEU A 232 15.48 -14.92 -14.44
N THR A 233 16.80 -14.93 -14.59
CA THR A 233 17.67 -16.01 -14.08
C THR A 233 17.58 -16.12 -12.57
N ARG A 234 17.74 -15.02 -11.85
CA ARG A 234 17.59 -14.96 -10.38
C ARG A 234 16.22 -15.47 -9.93
N THR A 235 15.16 -15.05 -10.62
CA THR A 235 13.79 -15.45 -10.32
C THR A 235 13.57 -16.95 -10.57
N SER A 236 14.13 -17.50 -11.66
CA SER A 236 14.07 -18.93 -11.97
C SER A 236 14.78 -19.80 -10.92
N LEU A 237 15.89 -19.31 -10.37
CA LEU A 237 16.66 -19.97 -9.30
C LEU A 237 16.12 -19.72 -7.89
N ARG A 238 15.09 -18.88 -7.73
CA ARG A 238 14.49 -18.46 -6.44
C ARG A 238 15.52 -17.90 -5.45
N MET A 239 16.51 -17.16 -5.95
CA MET A 239 17.53 -16.56 -5.08
C MET A 239 17.14 -15.15 -4.60
N PRO A 240 17.39 -14.81 -3.33
CA PRO A 240 17.17 -13.46 -2.82
C PRO A 240 18.16 -12.46 -3.45
N ALA A 241 17.77 -11.18 -3.52
CA ALA A 241 18.55 -10.12 -4.18
C ALA A 241 19.97 -9.98 -3.63
N ASN A 242 20.11 -10.03 -2.31
CA ASN A 242 21.40 -9.83 -1.63
C ASN A 242 22.39 -10.94 -1.98
N THR A 243 21.92 -12.19 -2.04
CA THR A 243 22.76 -13.32 -2.46
C THR A 243 23.20 -13.15 -3.91
N TRP A 244 22.31 -12.72 -4.81
CA TRP A 244 22.67 -12.48 -6.21
C TRP A 244 23.73 -11.38 -6.37
N GLN A 245 23.63 -10.28 -5.62
CA GLN A 245 24.60 -9.19 -5.67
C GLN A 245 26.01 -9.62 -5.26
N ASN A 246 26.10 -10.52 -4.27
CA ASN A 246 27.37 -10.99 -3.72
C ASN A 246 28.04 -12.12 -4.53
N ILE A 247 27.41 -12.60 -5.61
CA ILE A 247 28.01 -13.62 -6.49
C ILE A 247 29.02 -12.95 -7.45
N ASP A 248 30.10 -13.66 -7.77
CA ASP A 248 31.10 -13.23 -8.75
C ASP A 248 30.46 -12.97 -10.12
N GLU A 249 30.91 -11.91 -10.80
CA GLU A 249 30.32 -11.48 -12.08
C GLU A 249 30.42 -12.56 -13.17
N PHE A 250 31.55 -13.28 -13.21
CA PHE A 250 31.74 -14.41 -14.12
C PHE A 250 30.70 -15.52 -13.92
N THR A 251 30.35 -15.79 -12.66
CA THR A 251 29.34 -16.80 -12.34
C THR A 251 27.95 -16.31 -12.76
N LYS A 252 27.66 -15.00 -12.65
CA LYS A 252 26.41 -14.42 -13.16
C LYS A 252 26.30 -14.56 -14.68
N GLU A 253 27.39 -14.29 -15.40
CA GLU A 253 27.49 -14.50 -16.86
C GLU A 253 27.21 -15.93 -17.27
N ASP A 254 27.86 -16.91 -16.65
CA ASP A 254 27.61 -18.33 -16.93
C ASP A 254 26.14 -18.72 -16.69
N LEU A 255 25.54 -18.26 -15.59
CA LEU A 255 24.15 -18.55 -15.26
C LEU A 255 23.15 -17.90 -16.22
N VAL A 256 23.39 -16.65 -16.63
CA VAL A 256 22.53 -15.93 -17.58
C VAL A 256 22.63 -16.54 -18.98
N MET A 257 23.84 -16.93 -19.41
CA MET A 257 24.05 -17.57 -20.71
C MET A 257 23.32 -18.92 -20.83
N LYS A 258 23.12 -19.63 -19.72
CA LYS A 258 22.32 -20.87 -19.69
C LYS A 258 20.82 -20.65 -19.91
N ARG A 259 20.34 -19.41 -19.91
CA ARG A 259 18.93 -19.03 -20.14
C ARG A 259 17.97 -19.86 -19.30
N LEU A 260 18.20 -19.91 -17.99
CA LEU A 260 17.48 -20.77 -17.05
C LEU A 260 15.99 -20.41 -16.88
N TRP A 261 15.57 -19.27 -17.42
CA TRP A 261 14.15 -18.89 -17.50
C TRP A 261 13.37 -19.71 -18.54
N GLU A 262 14.05 -20.42 -19.45
CA GLU A 262 13.42 -21.41 -20.33
C GLU A 262 13.30 -22.75 -19.61
N LYS A 263 12.08 -23.30 -19.55
CA LYS A 263 11.78 -24.54 -18.80
C LYS A 263 12.70 -25.72 -19.16
N ALA A 264 12.97 -25.92 -20.46
CA ALA A 264 13.84 -26.99 -20.93
C ALA A 264 15.30 -26.85 -20.45
N ASN A 265 15.79 -25.62 -20.34
CA ASN A 265 17.17 -25.36 -19.90
C ASN A 265 17.28 -25.56 -18.38
N MET A 266 16.26 -25.14 -17.64
CA MET A 266 16.18 -25.37 -16.19
C MET A 266 16.14 -26.86 -15.84
N GLU A 267 15.36 -27.66 -16.57
CA GLU A 267 15.30 -29.10 -16.37
C GLU A 267 16.65 -29.78 -16.63
N ARG A 268 17.36 -29.37 -17.69
CA ARG A 268 18.72 -29.83 -17.97
C ARG A 268 19.70 -29.46 -16.85
N HIS A 269 19.66 -28.22 -16.38
CA HIS A 269 20.52 -27.74 -15.31
C HIS A 269 20.29 -28.52 -13.99
N ILE A 270 19.03 -28.77 -13.62
CA ILE A 270 18.70 -29.60 -12.46
C ILE A 270 19.20 -31.03 -12.64
N ALA A 271 19.06 -31.61 -13.84
CA ALA A 271 19.55 -32.96 -14.14
C ALA A 271 21.07 -33.06 -14.03
N GLU A 272 21.81 -32.08 -14.52
CA GLU A 272 23.27 -31.99 -14.40
C GLU A 272 23.70 -31.86 -12.94
N ALA A 273 23.06 -30.98 -12.16
CA ALA A 273 23.33 -30.84 -10.72
C ALA A 273 23.09 -32.17 -9.95
N ARG A 274 22.04 -32.92 -10.33
CA ARG A 274 21.76 -34.26 -9.77
C ARG A 274 22.82 -35.30 -10.17
N ARG A 275 23.35 -35.24 -11.39
CA ARG A 275 24.43 -36.15 -11.84
C ARG A 275 25.75 -35.85 -11.13
N GLY A 276 26.12 -34.57 -11.04
CA GLY A 276 27.34 -34.13 -10.35
C GLY A 276 27.35 -34.51 -8.87
N SER A 277 26.22 -34.37 -8.16
CA SER A 277 26.13 -34.78 -6.75
C SER A 277 26.24 -36.30 -6.55
N LYS A 278 25.72 -37.11 -7.49
CA LYS A 278 25.90 -38.57 -7.48
C LYS A 278 27.35 -38.97 -7.74
N GLN A 279 28.05 -38.26 -8.64
CA GLN A 279 29.45 -38.54 -8.97
C GLN A 279 30.41 -38.15 -7.84
N ARG A 280 30.11 -37.09 -7.06
CA ARG A 280 30.90 -36.71 -5.88
C ARG A 280 30.73 -37.64 -4.67
N ARG A 281 29.66 -38.45 -4.66
CA ARG A 281 29.37 -39.42 -3.58
C ARG A 281 29.94 -40.81 -3.86
N ARG A 282 30.54 -41.02 -5.03
CA ARG A 282 31.26 -42.24 -5.42
C ARG A 282 32.76 -41.95 -5.37
#